data_AF-A0A833WG72-F1
#
_entry.id   AF-A0A833WG72-F1
#
_cell.length_a   1.000
_cell.length_b   1.000
_cell.length_c   1.000
_cell.angle_alpha   90.00
_cell.angle_beta   90.00
_cell.angle_gamma   90.00
#
_symmetry.space_group_name_H-M   'P 1'
#
loop_
_entity.id
_entity.type
_entity.pdbx_description
1 polymer ?
#
loop_
_entity_poly.entity_id
_entity_poly.type
_entity_poly.pdbx_seq_one_letter_code
_entity_poly.pdbx_strand_id
1 'polypeptide(L)' 'MQVLTPQQLSALNEAKVMIRMDNEQYLRDHPDVAKLMRALVRGILSNRPANPSTYAHQFFSRDSTAIRQDLDAKE' A
#
# COMPACT_ATOMS: atom_id res chain seq x y z
N MET A 1 -4.83 6.75 30.15
CA MET A 1 -4.42 5.74 29.14
C MET A 1 -5.36 4.57 29.27
N GLN A 2 -6.21 4.32 28.27
CA GLN A 2 -7.12 3.19 28.29
C GLN A 2 -6.34 1.95 27.85
N VAL A 3 -5.97 1.11 28.82
CA VAL A 3 -5.26 -0.15 28.57
C VAL A 3 -6.30 -1.24 28.33
N LEU A 4 -6.19 -1.95 27.21
CA LEU A 4 -7.08 -3.05 26.88
C LEU A 4 -6.97 -4.15 27.95
N THR A 5 -8.10 -4.72 28.34
CA THR A 5 -8.08 -5.91 29.21
C THR A 5 -7.44 -7.08 28.45
N PRO A 6 -6.94 -8.12 29.16
CA PRO A 6 -6.39 -9.31 28.51
C PRO A 6 -7.35 -9.95 27.49
N GLN A 7 -8.65 -9.97 27.78
CA GLN A 7 -9.68 -10.50 26.87
C GLN A 7 -9.84 -9.63 25.62
N GLN A 8 -9.86 -8.30 25.79
CA GLN A 8 -9.92 -7.37 24.66
C GLN A 8 -8.67 -7.46 23.77
N LEU A 9 -7.50 -7.65 24.38
CA LEU A 9 -6.25 -7.84 23.65
C LEU A 9 -6.26 -9.16 22.87
N SER A 10 -6.76 -10.25 23.46
CA SER A 10 -6.90 -11.54 22.78
C SER A 10 -7.82 -11.43 21.55
N ALA A 11 -9.01 -10.87 21.73
CA ALA A 11 -9.97 -10.65 20.65
C ALA A 11 -9.40 -9.75 19.54
N LEU A 12 -8.66 -8.70 19.92
CA LEU A 12 -7.99 -7.82 18.96
C LEU A 12 -6.92 -8.58 18.15
N ASN A 13 -6.16 -9.46 18.79
CA ASN A 13 -5.12 -10.25 18.11
C ASN A 13 -5.74 -11.24 17.13
N GLU A 14 -6.82 -11.92 17.50
CA GLU A 14 -7.57 -12.82 16.60
C GLU A 14 -8.11 -12.05 15.39
N ALA A 15 -8.74 -10.89 15.61
CA ALA A 15 -9.23 -10.04 14.53
C ALA A 15 -8.11 -9.58 13.59
N LYS A 16 -6.94 -9.21 14.13
CA LYS A 16 -5.76 -8.83 13.33
C LYS A 16 -5.25 -9.97 12.46
N VAL A 17 -5.30 -11.22 12.95
CA VAL A 17 -4.89 -12.38 12.16
C VAL A 17 -5.81 -12.53 10.95
N MET A 18 -7.13 -12.48 11.16
CA MET A 18 -8.11 -12.57 10.07
C MET A 18 -7.90 -11.45 9.04
N ILE A 19 -7.79 -10.20 9.50
CA ILE A 19 -7.53 -9.04 8.61
C ILE A 19 -6.24 -9.22 7.80
N ARG A 20 -5.18 -9.78 8.41
CA ARG A 20 -3.92 -10.02 7.69
C ARG A 20 -4.07 -11.08 6.60
N MET A 21 -4.85 -12.13 6.87
CA MET A 21 -5.13 -13.16 5.87
C MET A 21 -5.94 -12.58 4.71
N ASP A 22 -6.96 -11.79 5.00
CA ASP A 22 -7.81 -11.16 3.99
C ASP A 22 -7.03 -10.15 3.13
N ASN A 23 -6.20 -9.31 3.76
CA ASN A 23 -5.35 -8.35 3.05
C ASN A 23 -4.35 -9.05 2.12
N GLU A 24 -3.73 -10.13 2.61
CA GLU A 24 -2.78 -10.91 1.82
C GLU A 24 -3.48 -11.58 0.62
N GLN A 25 -4.69 -12.12 0.82
CA GLN A 25 -5.49 -12.67 -0.27
C GLN A 25 -5.85 -11.58 -1.30
N TYR A 26 -6.30 -10.43 -0.84
CA TYR A 26 -6.60 -9.28 -1.70
C TYR A 26 -5.39 -8.87 -2.55
N LEU A 27 -4.21 -8.78 -1.95
CA LEU A 27 -2.98 -8.41 -2.67
C LEU A 27 -2.55 -9.46 -3.70
N ARG A 28 -2.79 -10.75 -3.43
CA ARG A 28 -2.56 -11.82 -4.42
C ARG A 28 -3.52 -11.74 -5.59
N ASP A 29 -4.79 -11.47 -5.32
CA ASP A 29 -5.82 -11.37 -6.36
C ASP A 29 -5.70 -10.08 -7.18
N HIS A 30 -5.00 -9.06 -6.67
CA HIS A 30 -4.82 -7.77 -7.32
C HIS A 30 -3.33 -7.44 -7.52
N PRO A 31 -2.63 -8.13 -8.45
CA PRO A 31 -1.19 -7.90 -8.70
C PRO A 31 -0.89 -6.45 -9.14
N ASP A 32 -1.86 -5.76 -9.75
CA ASP A 32 -1.77 -4.35 -10.13
C ASP A 32 -1.46 -3.45 -8.93
N VAL A 33 -2.01 -3.75 -7.74
CA VAL A 33 -1.73 -2.99 -6.50
C VAL A 33 -0.25 -3.13 -6.13
N ALA A 34 0.30 -4.34 -6.20
CA ALA A 34 1.72 -4.57 -5.94
C ALA A 34 2.62 -3.87 -6.97
N LYS A 35 2.25 -3.86 -8.26
CA LYS A 35 2.96 -3.11 -9.31
C LYS A 35 2.95 -1.61 -9.03
N LEU A 36 1.79 -1.05 -8.68
CA LEU A 36 1.61 0.35 -8.37
C LEU A 36 2.46 0.80 -7.17
N MET A 37 2.45 0.01 -6.08
CA MET A 37 3.27 0.29 -4.89
C MET A 37 4.76 0.24 -5.20
N ARG A 38 5.22 -0.74 -5.99
CA ARG A 38 6.62 -0.83 -6.43
C ARG A 38 7.04 0.37 -7.28
N ALA A 39 6.17 0.83 -8.18
CA ALA A 39 6.45 1.99 -9.03
C ALA A 39 6.58 3.28 -8.21
N LEU A 40 5.70 3.48 -7.22
CA LEU A 40 5.80 4.61 -6.30
C LEU A 40 7.14 4.58 -5.53
N VAL A 41 7.48 3.43 -4.91
CA VAL A 41 8.73 3.28 -4.14
C VAL A 41 9.95 3.49 -5.04
N ARG A 42 9.96 2.91 -6.25
CA ARG A 42 11.01 3.14 -7.24
C ARG A 42 11.14 4.63 -7.57
N GLY A 43 10.02 5.31 -7.82
CA GLY A 43 9.98 6.74 -8.08
C GLY A 43 10.57 7.58 -6.95
N ILE A 44 10.21 7.28 -5.69
CA ILE A 44 10.76 7.96 -4.51
C ILE A 44 12.28 7.74 -4.40
N LEU A 45 12.74 6.49 -4.55
CA LEU A 45 14.16 6.16 -4.43
C LEU A 45 15.02 6.75 -5.55
N SER A 46 14.49 6.81 -6.78
CA SER A 46 15.18 7.40 -7.93
C SER A 46 15.23 8.92 -7.85
N ASN A 47 14.11 9.57 -7.55
CA ASN A 47 14.01 11.04 -7.58
C ASN A 47 14.43 11.70 -6.26
N ARG A 48 14.53 10.93 -5.17
CA ARG A 48 14.89 11.39 -3.81
C ARG A 48 14.22 12.72 -3.44
N PRO A 49 12.88 12.80 -3.50
CA PRO A 49 12.18 14.05 -3.25
C PRO A 49 12.40 14.51 -1.81
N ALA A 50 12.46 15.82 -1.60
CA ALA A 50 12.56 16.41 -0.25
C ALA A 50 11.39 16.00 0.67
N ASN A 51 10.20 15.75 0.08
CA ASN A 51 9.03 15.27 0.81
C ASN A 51 8.38 14.08 0.05
N PRO A 52 8.55 12.84 0.54
CA PRO A 52 7.95 11.65 -0.07
C PRO A 52 6.42 11.66 -0.12
N SER A 53 5.74 12.26 0.86
CA SER A 53 4.27 12.34 0.89
C SER A 53 3.73 13.26 -0.20
N THR A 54 4.41 14.39 -0.44
CA THR A 54 4.06 15.29 -1.56
C THR A 54 4.27 14.59 -2.90
N TYR A 55 5.37 13.85 -3.04
CA TYR A 55 5.63 13.04 -4.24
C TYR A 55 4.54 11.99 -4.46
N ALA A 56 4.14 11.26 -3.40
CA ALA A 56 3.07 10.28 -3.48
C ALA A 56 1.73 10.89 -3.89
N HIS A 57 1.37 12.05 -3.31
CA HIS A 57 0.18 12.79 -3.71
C HIS A 57 0.22 13.12 -5.21
N GLN A 58 1.31 13.70 -5.70
CA GLN A 58 1.47 14.02 -7.12
C GLN A 58 1.42 12.78 -8.02
N PHE A 59 2.05 11.68 -7.59
CA PHE A 59 2.03 10.41 -8.31
C PHE A 59 0.59 9.89 -8.51
N PHE A 60 -0.23 9.90 -7.46
CA PHE A 60 -1.62 9.42 -7.52
C PHE A 60 -2.63 10.46 -8.03
N SER A 61 -2.23 11.73 -8.16
CA SER A 61 -3.08 12.78 -8.74
C SER A 61 -3.10 12.74 -10.27
N ARG A 62 -2.25 11.90 -10.89
CA ARG A 62 -2.25 11.67 -12.34
C ARG A 62 -3.47 10.87 -12.77
N ASP A 63 -3.81 10.97 -14.05
CA ASP A 63 -4.84 10.13 -14.67
C ASP A 63 -4.51 8.64 -14.47
N SER A 64 -5.50 7.86 -14.01
CA SER A 64 -5.32 6.44 -13.69
C SER A 64 -4.96 5.60 -14.92
N THR A 65 -5.42 5.98 -16.11
CA THR A 65 -5.06 5.36 -17.38
C THR A 65 -3.60 5.60 -17.70
N ALA A 66 -3.13 6.85 -17.50
CA ALA A 66 -1.73 7.20 -17.70
C ALA A 66 -0.81 6.48 -16.70
N ILE A 67 -1.25 6.29 -15.45
CA ILE A 67 -0.50 5.48 -14.47
C ILE A 67 -0.42 4.03 -14.96
N ARG A 68 -1.53 3.44 -15.42
CA ARG A 68 -1.56 2.05 -15.89
C ARG A 68 -0.63 1.82 -17.07
N GLN A 69 -0.64 2.71 -18.06
CA GLN A 69 0.27 2.67 -19.22
C GLN A 69 1.75 2.70 -18.80
N ASP A 70 2.11 3.56 -17.84
CA ASP A 70 3.48 3.64 -17.31
C ASP A 70 3.93 2.37 -16.58
N LEU A 71 2.99 1.68 -15.93
CA LEU A 71 3.27 0.41 -15.24
C LEU A 71 3.53 -0.72 -16.24
N ASP A 72 2.72 -0.79 -17.29
CA ASP A 72 2.82 -1.82 -18.33
C ASP A 72 4.05 -1.61 -19.22
N ALA A 73 4.48 -0.37 -19.44
CA ALA A 73 5.67 -0.04 -20.25
C ALA A 73 7.02 -0.29 -19.53
N LYS A 74 7.00 -0.61 -18.24
CA LYS A 74 8.21 -0.81 -17.40
C LYS A 74 8.41 -2.27 -16.95
N GLU A 75 7.64 -3.20 -17.51
CA GLU A 75 7.88 -4.66 -17.48
C GLU A 75 8.65 -5.11 -18.72
#